data_AF-A0A0C3DSR0-F1
#
_entry.id   AF-A0A0C3DSR0-F1
#
_cell.length_a   1.000
_cell.length_b   1.000
_cell.length_c   1.000
_cell.angle_alpha   90.00
_cell.angle_beta   90.00
_cell.angle_gamma   90.00
#
_symmetry.space_group_name_H-M   'P 1'
#
loop_
_entity.id
_entity.type
_entity.pdbx_description
1 polymer ?
#
loop_
_entity_poly.entity_id
_entity_poly.type
_entity_poly.pdbx_seq_one_letter_code
_entity_poly.pdbx_strand_id
1 'polypeptide(L)'
;MALYLLVFGVCLLVIGAVMLVLMTSSTPRYRTEPKDLLALFDKALSSQVSETEWNAIIGYPIRHNEYLDGIRRRAAHLMEQHGRRWMVAQGKPLLNQEGQAELQALRDHLSAHTALRQQ
;
A
#
# COMPACT_ATOMS: atom_id res chain seq x y z
N MET A 1 -16.03 -44.26 -28.27
CA MET A 1 -16.89 -43.95 -27.10
C MET A 1 -16.08 -43.57 -25.86
N ALA A 2 -15.16 -44.41 -25.39
CA ALA A 2 -14.32 -44.12 -24.21
C ALA A 2 -13.49 -42.82 -24.33
N LEU A 3 -12.94 -42.51 -25.51
CA LEU A 3 -12.19 -41.27 -25.74
C LEU A 3 -13.03 -40.01 -25.47
N TYR A 4 -14.29 -39.97 -25.92
CA TYR A 4 -15.17 -38.83 -25.72
C TYR A 4 -15.51 -38.61 -24.24
N LEU A 5 -15.73 -39.70 -23.49
CA LEU A 5 -15.98 -39.64 -22.07
C LEU A 5 -14.74 -39.15 -21.29
N LEU A 6 -13.54 -39.58 -21.71
CA LEU A 6 -12.29 -39.12 -21.13
C LEU A 6 -12.10 -37.62 -21.37
N VAL A 7 -12.23 -37.16 -22.62
CA VAL A 7 -12.11 -35.75 -22.97
C VAL A 7 -13.13 -34.91 -22.22
N PHE A 8 -14.39 -35.37 -22.15
CA PHE A 8 -15.44 -34.69 -21.41
C PHE A 8 -15.12 -34.58 -19.91
N GLY A 9 -14.64 -35.66 -19.29
CA GLY A 9 -14.21 -35.67 -17.89
C GLY A 9 -13.04 -34.72 -17.61
N VAL A 10 -12.05 -34.69 -18.50
CA VAL A 10 -10.91 -33.76 -18.39
C VAL A 10 -11.39 -32.31 -18.53
N CYS A 11 -12.27 -32.00 -19.47
CA CYS A 11 -12.84 -30.66 -19.61
C CYS A 11 -13.60 -30.23 -18.35
N LEU A 12 -14.43 -31.11 -17.77
CA LEU A 12 -15.14 -30.84 -16.52
C LEU A 12 -14.18 -30.59 -15.35
N LEU A 13 -13.12 -31.39 -15.25
CA LEU A 13 -12.11 -31.23 -14.20
C LEU A 13 -11.38 -29.89 -14.32
N VAL A 14 -10.97 -29.51 -15.53
CA VAL A 14 -10.30 -28.22 -15.78
C VAL A 14 -11.24 -27.05 -15.45
N ILE A 15 -12.49 -27.10 -15.90
CA ILE A 15 -13.48 -26.03 -15.62
C ILE A 15 -13.76 -25.94 -14.11
N GLY A 16 -13.94 -27.09 -13.44
CA GLY A 16 -14.15 -27.15 -12.00
C GLY A 16 -12.96 -26.60 -11.21
N ALA A 17 -11.73 -26.94 -11.61
CA ALA A 17 -10.52 -26.44 -10.98
C ALA A 17 -10.39 -24.91 -11.13
N VAL A 18 -10.68 -24.37 -12.33
CA VAL A 18 -10.67 -22.91 -12.56
C VAL A 18 -11.73 -22.22 -11.70
N MET A 19 -12.96 -22.75 -11.67
CA MET A 19 -14.02 -22.23 -10.80
C MET A 19 -13.62 -22.23 -9.33
N LEU A 20 -13.00 -23.32 -8.85
CA LEU A 20 -12.55 -23.44 -7.45
C LEU A 20 -11.45 -22.44 -7.13
N VAL A 21 -10.47 -22.25 -8.03
CA VAL A 21 -9.44 -21.21 -7.89
C VAL A 21 -10.07 -19.82 -7.84
N LEU A 22 -11.04 -19.53 -8.70
CA LEU A 22 -11.71 -18.22 -8.71
C LEU A 22 -12.56 -17.98 -7.45
N MET A 23 -13.24 -19.01 -6.93
CA MET A 23 -14.02 -18.91 -5.69
C MET A 23 -13.14 -18.80 -4.44
N THR A 24 -12.00 -19.47 -4.42
CA THR A 24 -11.01 -19.38 -3.32
C THR A 24 -10.15 -18.13 -3.41
N SER A 25 -10.00 -17.55 -4.60
CA SER A 25 -9.39 -16.25 -4.82
C SER A 25 -10.32 -15.17 -4.27
N SER A 26 -10.25 -14.95 -2.96
CA SER A 26 -10.90 -13.82 -2.31
C SER A 26 -10.48 -12.55 -3.04
N THR A 27 -11.45 -11.81 -3.57
CA THR A 27 -11.21 -10.54 -4.30
C THR A 27 -10.18 -9.73 -3.53
N PRO A 28 -8.99 -9.44 -4.10
CA PRO A 28 -7.96 -8.68 -3.42
C PRO A 28 -8.46 -7.25 -3.27
N ARG A 29 -9.20 -6.99 -2.20
CA ARG A 29 -9.58 -5.65 -1.78
C ARG A 29 -8.32 -5.07 -1.17
N TYR A 30 -7.52 -4.42 -2.01
CA TYR A 30 -6.36 -3.66 -1.58
C TYR A 30 -6.86 -2.53 -0.68
N ARG A 31 -6.95 -2.82 0.62
CA ARG A 31 -7.42 -1.88 1.63
C ARG A 31 -6.16 -1.37 2.27
N THR A 32 -5.83 -0.11 2.03
CA THR A 32 -4.70 0.56 2.69
C THR A 32 -4.94 0.49 4.20
N GLU A 33 -4.15 -0.36 4.85
CA GLU A 33 -4.18 -0.53 6.29
C GLU A 33 -3.19 0.46 6.95
N PRO A 34 -3.35 0.76 8.25
CA PRO A 34 -2.41 1.60 9.00
C PRO A 34 -0.96 1.11 8.87
N LYS A 35 -0.77 -0.21 8.81
CA LYS A 35 0.53 -0.87 8.65
C LYS A 35 1.22 -0.52 7.32
N ASP A 36 0.45 -0.36 6.23
CA ASP A 36 1.01 -0.05 4.91
C ASP A 36 1.51 1.39 4.86
N LEU A 37 0.78 2.32 5.51
CA LEU A 37 1.24 3.70 5.68
C LEU A 37 2.49 3.78 6.57
N LEU A 38 2.53 3.04 7.69
CA LEU A 38 3.71 2.97 8.55
C LEU A 38 4.93 2.42 7.79
N ALA A 39 4.75 1.33 7.03
CA ALA A 39 5.82 0.77 6.21
C ALA A 39 6.31 1.75 5.14
N LEU A 40 5.41 2.51 4.51
CA LEU A 40 5.78 3.57 3.57
C LEU A 40 6.60 4.67 4.25
N PHE A 41 6.17 5.14 5.44
CA PHE A 41 6.89 6.17 6.17
C PHE A 41 8.27 5.69 6.63
N ASP A 42 8.39 4.43 7.06
CA ASP A 42 9.67 3.82 7.44
C ASP A 42 10.62 3.77 6.26
N LYS A 43 10.13 3.36 5.09
CA LYS A 43 10.90 3.38 3.84
C LYS A 43 11.29 4.79 3.41
N ALA A 44 10.41 5.77 3.62
CA ALA A 44 10.68 7.16 3.28
C ALA A 44 11.77 7.76 4.21
N LEU A 45 11.73 7.43 5.50
CA LEU A 45 12.77 7.83 6.47
C LEU A 45 14.11 7.14 6.20
N SER A 46 14.09 5.87 5.79
CA SER A 46 15.31 5.14 5.39
C SER A 46 15.86 5.52 4.01
N SER A 47 15.22 6.48 3.32
CA SER A 47 15.56 6.92 1.96
C SER A 47 15.49 5.81 0.90
N GLN A 48 14.70 4.76 1.15
CA GLN A 48 14.51 3.62 0.25
C GLN A 48 13.22 3.72 -0.57
N VAL A 49 12.38 4.73 -0.32
CA VAL A 49 11.11 4.88 -1.02
C VAL A 49 11.30 5.58 -2.36
N SER A 50 10.68 5.01 -3.40
CA SER A 50 10.63 5.64 -4.73
C SER A 50 9.47 6.65 -4.81
N GLU A 51 9.58 7.60 -5.73
CA GLU A 51 8.51 8.57 -6.00
C GLU A 51 7.23 7.87 -6.48
N THR A 52 7.37 6.79 -7.26
CA THR A 52 6.24 6.00 -7.75
C THR A 52 5.51 5.27 -6.62
N GLU A 53 6.24 4.65 -5.68
CA GLU A 53 5.66 3.98 -4.51
C GLU A 53 4.99 5.00 -3.56
N TRP A 54 5.61 6.17 -3.36
CA TRP A 54 5.01 7.27 -2.63
C TRP A 54 3.70 7.72 -3.27
N ASN A 55 3.71 8.01 -4.58
CA ASN A 55 2.53 8.47 -5.30
C ASN A 55 1.42 7.41 -5.37
N ALA A 56 1.76 6.12 -5.41
CA ALA A 56 0.78 5.04 -5.42
C ALA A 56 -0.07 5.00 -4.14
N ILE A 57 0.54 5.29 -2.98
CA ILE A 57 -0.15 5.24 -1.68
C ILE A 57 -0.70 6.62 -1.28
N ILE A 58 0.07 7.70 -1.48
CA ILE A 58 -0.31 9.05 -1.08
C ILE A 58 -1.23 9.74 -2.10
N GLY A 59 -1.14 9.36 -3.38
CA GLY A 59 -1.97 9.91 -4.44
C GLY A 59 -3.40 9.38 -4.46
N TYR A 60 -3.70 8.26 -3.78
CA TYR A 60 -5.04 7.66 -3.76
C TYR A 60 -5.81 7.98 -2.47
N PRO A 61 -7.04 8.52 -2.54
CA PRO A 61 -7.82 8.88 -1.36
C PRO A 61 -8.32 7.65 -0.59
N ILE A 62 -8.16 7.68 0.74
CA ILE A 62 -8.54 6.59 1.64
C ILE A 62 -9.98 6.83 2.13
N ARG A 63 -10.98 6.31 1.40
CA ARG A 63 -12.40 6.56 1.70
C ARG A 63 -12.92 5.82 2.94
N HIS A 64 -12.31 4.69 3.29
CA HIS A 64 -12.81 3.84 4.38
C HIS A 64 -12.39 4.31 5.78
N ASN A 65 -11.48 5.28 5.89
CA ASN A 65 -10.98 5.74 7.18
C ASN A 65 -10.49 7.19 7.07
N GLU A 66 -11.30 8.13 7.57
CA GLU A 66 -11.01 9.56 7.52
C GLU A 66 -9.73 9.94 8.27
N TYR A 67 -9.37 9.21 9.34
CA TYR A 67 -8.13 9.46 10.08
C TYR A 67 -6.90 9.14 9.22
N LEU A 68 -6.90 8.00 8.54
CA LEU A 68 -5.82 7.63 7.62
C LEU A 68 -5.76 8.59 6.43
N ASP A 69 -6.91 9.03 5.90
CA ASP A 69 -6.91 10.03 4.83
C ASP A 69 -6.37 11.39 5.32
N GLY A 70 -6.64 11.77 6.57
CA GLY A 70 -6.08 12.97 7.19
C GLY A 70 -4.56 12.90 7.37
N ILE A 71 -4.01 11.73 7.69
CA ILE A 71 -2.56 11.49 7.74
C ILE A 71 -1.96 11.54 6.33
N ARG A 72 -2.59 10.87 5.37
CA ARG A 72 -2.18 10.90 3.95
C ARG A 72 -2.12 12.34 3.42
N ARG A 73 -3.15 13.15 3.68
CA ARG A 73 -3.18 14.57 3.26
C ARG A 73 -2.06 15.37 3.87
N ARG A 74 -1.75 15.17 5.16
CA ARG A 74 -0.61 15.83 5.82
C ARG A 74 0.72 15.40 5.21
N ALA A 75 0.91 14.11 4.96
CA ALA A 75 2.10 13.60 4.27
C ALA A 75 2.23 14.17 2.84
N ALA A 76 1.13 14.30 2.10
CA ALA A 76 1.12 14.95 0.79
C ALA A 76 1.54 16.42 0.87
N HIS A 77 1.02 17.16 1.84
CA HIS A 77 1.37 18.56 2.07
C HIS A 77 2.86 18.72 2.44
N LEU A 78 3.38 17.81 3.25
CA LEU A 78 4.80 17.75 3.61
C LEU A 78 5.68 17.55 2.37
N MET A 79 5.24 16.70 1.44
CA MET A 79 5.91 16.50 0.15
C MET A 79 5.85 17.74 -0.75
N GLU A 80 4.78 18.52 -0.70
CA GLU A 80 4.66 19.78 -1.43
C GLU A 80 5.65 20.82 -0.91
N GLN A 81 5.79 20.93 0.41
CA GLN A 81 6.60 21.94 1.07
C GLN A 81 8.09 21.59 1.13
N HIS A 82 8.39 20.32 1.42
CA HIS A 82 9.74 19.86 1.75
C HIS A 82 10.26 18.77 0.80
N GLY A 83 9.45 18.40 -0.21
CA GLY A 83 9.78 17.36 -1.16
C GLY A 83 10.88 17.78 -2.12
N ARG A 84 11.89 16.91 -2.26
CA ARG A 84 13.00 17.10 -3.17
C ARG A 84 12.89 16.07 -4.30
N ARG A 85 11.78 16.14 -5.05
CA ARG A 85 11.41 15.17 -6.10
C ARG A 85 12.55 14.92 -7.09
N TRP A 86 13.28 15.97 -7.47
CA TRP A 86 14.44 15.89 -8.37
C TRP A 86 15.65 15.10 -7.80
N MET A 87 15.80 15.03 -6.49
CA MET A 87 16.91 14.30 -5.84
C MET A 87 16.63 12.81 -5.66
N VAL A 88 15.37 12.37 -5.78
CA VAL A 88 14.97 10.97 -5.65
C VAL A 88 15.57 10.12 -6.77
N ALA A 89 15.62 10.66 -7.98
CA ALA A 89 16.28 10.02 -9.12
C ALA A 89 17.79 9.77 -8.89
N GLN A 90 18.41 10.42 -7.90
CA GLN A 90 19.81 10.24 -7.51
C GLN A 90 19.97 9.33 -6.27
N GLY A 91 18.91 8.67 -5.79
CA GLY A 91 18.97 7.82 -4.59
C GLY A 91 19.15 8.61 -3.28
N LYS A 92 18.84 9.90 -3.29
CA LYS A 92 18.90 10.78 -2.11
C LYS A 92 17.55 10.86 -1.41
N PRO A 93 17.52 11.31 -0.14
CA PRO A 93 16.29 11.38 0.65
C PRO A 93 15.19 12.18 -0.04
N LEU A 94 13.98 11.63 -0.02
CA LEU A 94 12.79 12.20 -0.65
C LEU A 94 12.38 13.57 -0.06
N LEU A 95 12.70 13.80 1.21
CA LEU A 95 12.37 15.03 1.97
C LEU A 95 13.65 15.77 2.42
N ASN A 96 13.49 17.04 2.80
CA ASN A 96 14.51 17.77 3.55
C ASN A 96 14.62 17.27 5.01
N GLN A 97 15.65 17.70 5.76
CA GLN A 97 15.84 17.25 7.15
C GLN A 97 14.65 17.61 8.04
N GLU A 98 14.08 18.81 7.86
CA GLU A 98 12.86 19.24 8.57
C GLU A 98 11.66 18.34 8.22
N GLY A 99 11.47 18.04 6.94
CA GLY A 99 10.42 17.17 6.44
C GLY A 99 10.60 15.71 6.88
N GLN A 100 11.84 15.24 7.07
CA GLN A 100 12.07 13.94 7.71
C GLN A 100 11.67 13.95 9.18
N ALA A 101 11.98 15.01 9.93
CA ALA A 101 11.57 15.13 11.33
C ALA A 101 10.04 15.20 11.48
N GLU A 102 9.37 15.97 10.61
CA GLU A 102 7.91 16.05 10.60
C GLU A 102 7.25 14.73 10.18
N LEU A 103 7.82 14.03 9.19
CA LEU A 103 7.33 12.71 8.80
C LEU A 103 7.48 11.69 9.94
N GLN A 104 8.58 11.78 10.69
CA GLN A 104 8.82 10.94 11.85
C GLN A 104 7.78 11.20 12.95
N ALA A 105 7.47 12.47 13.26
CA ALA A 105 6.41 12.82 14.20
C ALA A 105 5.03 12.29 13.74
N LEU A 106 4.75 12.35 12.43
CA LEU A 106 3.52 11.82 11.84
C LEU A 106 3.42 10.28 11.98
N ARG A 107 4.54 9.58 11.77
CA ARG A 107 4.68 8.13 11.95
C ARG A 107 4.45 7.73 13.41
N ASP A 108 5.07 8.43 14.35
CA ASP A 108 4.96 8.15 15.78
C ASP A 108 3.52 8.38 16.30
N HIS A 109 2.84 9.40 15.78
CA HIS A 109 1.43 9.61 16.07
C HIS A 109 0.56 8.45 15.51
N LEU A 110 0.80 8.02 14.27
CA LEU A 110 0.07 6.90 13.67
C LEU A 110 0.31 5.58 14.43
N SER A 111 1.53 5.33 14.89
CA SER A 111 1.87 4.11 15.63
C SER A 111 1.19 4.09 17.00
N ALA A 112 1.23 5.21 17.74
CA ALA A 112 0.54 5.35 19.03
C ALA A 112 -0.97 5.16 18.90
N HIS A 113 -1.59 5.77 17.88
CA HIS A 113 -3.03 5.60 17.62
C HIS A 113 -3.38 4.16 17.23
N THR A 114 -2.50 3.47 16.50
CA THR A 114 -2.74 2.07 16.10
C THR A 114 -2.61 1.12 17.30
N ALA A 115 -1.64 1.35 18.19
CA ALA A 115 -1.44 0.57 19.41
C ALA A 115 -2.64 0.66 20.36
N LEU A 116 -3.22 1.85 20.55
CA LEU A 116 -4.42 2.06 21.37
C LEU A 116 -5.67 1.33 20.84
N ARG A 117 -5.72 1.03 19.54
CA ARG A 117 -6.87 0.35 18.91
C ARG A 117 -6.77 -1.18 18.96
N GLN A 118 -5.58 -1.70 19.27
CA GLN A 118 -5.31 -3.15 19.36
C GLN A 118 -5.44 -3.68 20.79
N GLN A 119 -5.57 -2.81 21.80
CA GLN A 119 -5.94 -3.13 23.18
C GLN A 119 -7.46 -3.12 23.34
#